data_AF-A0A949A1W1-F1
#
_entry.id   AF-A0A949A1W1-F1
#
_cell.length_a   1.000
_cell.length_b   1.000
_cell.length_c   1.000
_cell.angle_alpha   90.00
_cell.angle_beta   90.00
_cell.angle_gamma   90.00
#
_symmetry.space_group_name_H-M   'P 1'
#
loop_
_entity.id
_entity.type
_entity.pdbx_description
1 polymer ?
#
loop_
_entity_poly.entity_id
_entity_poly.type
_entity_poly.pdbx_seq_one_letter_code
_entity_poly.pdbx_strand_id
1 'polypeptide(L)'
;MNKAVQQSPLFCDPLSFPMGDDVIFTFNGQLNDSILAYADKIRCSAGQEIELQDCRAFYYVQQGIIEVSYTADETKITVALLGPGDFFGEIGFFDGGSRVRDIRATEDAEICRFDLAVIEKLYHEKPELYGRLVTSLTQRICKKFRRVLEENEPLIGYAASLSTRRRGFTESKPMPGRLLKSPAWYKVSSEVESLKAELFNISYQLQENISSEGPDEKISKECFVVLDTVNENLARYKELMETQEDQDLMWGFIFKEIFPYIMRSRFVERAYYKPKGYAGDFLMMEHIYRDTPDGDGKLGKIVDSWCLQRPGANAIRGRRKLLSAQLSSLSKSFLHNGSHIRIMNLACGPNRELFDFLATCEYSQAIEALCVDIDSEALQYTNQHVNVFPHMASIRLMNENLVKWSLGRVSHEIGKQNIIYSAGLCDYLDRRLFQAMIKRCHDHLEPGGKLMLGNFAPYPDQIFMDEILHWELLYRTSDDLADIFADTPFGTNIEILSEEEGVNLFVLATKKG
;
A
#
# COMPACT_ATOMS: atom_id res chain seq x y z
N MET A 1 9.05 -48.65 9.23
CA MET A 1 8.52 -48.28 10.56
C MET A 1 8.49 -46.77 10.66
N ASN A 2 7.32 -46.16 10.44
CA ASN A 2 7.12 -44.74 10.76
C ASN A 2 7.20 -44.60 12.28
N LYS A 3 8.25 -43.96 12.80
CA LYS A 3 8.23 -43.49 14.18
C LYS A 3 7.11 -42.46 14.26
N ALA A 4 6.05 -42.78 14.99
CA ALA A 4 5.06 -41.80 15.38
C ALA A 4 5.81 -40.64 16.06
N VAL A 5 5.76 -39.45 15.46
CA VAL A 5 6.31 -38.25 16.06
C VAL A 5 5.47 -38.02 17.32
N GLN A 6 6.09 -38.18 18.49
CA GLN A 6 5.46 -37.84 19.76
C GLN A 6 5.20 -36.33 19.72
N GLN A 7 3.93 -35.93 19.59
CA GLN A 7 3.57 -34.52 19.51
C GLN A 7 4.02 -33.83 20.81
N SER A 8 4.75 -32.73 20.66
CA SER A 8 5.19 -31.92 21.81
C SER A 8 3.95 -31.39 22.55
N PRO A 9 3.90 -31.50 23.90
CA PRO A 9 2.79 -30.98 24.70
C PRO A 9 2.51 -29.49 24.48
N LEU A 10 3.51 -28.73 24.00
CA LEU A 10 3.40 -27.31 23.69
C LEU A 10 2.65 -27.01 22.38
N PHE A 11 2.60 -27.97 21.44
CA PHE A 11 2.08 -27.75 20.08
C PHE A 11 0.89 -28.65 19.71
N CYS A 12 0.31 -29.36 20.68
CA CYS A 12 -0.93 -30.13 20.48
C CYS A 12 -2.16 -29.22 20.40
N ASP A 13 -3.25 -29.74 19.83
CA ASP A 13 -4.54 -29.06 19.80
C ASP A 13 -5.05 -28.80 21.23
N PRO A 14 -5.43 -27.57 21.62
CA PRO A 14 -5.87 -27.26 22.99
C PRO A 14 -7.05 -28.12 23.48
N LEU A 15 -7.80 -28.75 22.57
CA LEU A 15 -8.90 -29.67 22.90
C LEU A 15 -8.46 -31.13 23.14
N SER A 16 -7.17 -31.46 22.99
CA SER A 16 -6.67 -32.84 22.96
C SER A 16 -6.10 -33.37 24.29
N PHE A 17 -6.14 -32.61 25.39
CA PHE A 17 -5.69 -33.04 26.73
C PHE A 17 -6.84 -33.19 27.76
N PRO A 18 -6.70 -34.08 28.77
CA PRO A 18 -7.72 -34.28 29.80
C PRO A 18 -7.87 -33.05 30.71
N MET A 19 -9.07 -32.86 31.26
CA MET A 19 -9.42 -31.78 32.20
C MET A 19 -8.45 -31.68 33.39
N GLY A 20 -7.96 -30.48 33.68
CA GLY A 20 -7.10 -30.13 34.82
C GLY A 20 -6.71 -28.64 34.82
N ASP A 21 -6.01 -28.18 35.87
CA ASP A 21 -5.63 -26.77 36.08
C ASP A 21 -4.62 -26.20 35.05
N ASP A 22 -4.05 -27.06 34.19
CA ASP A 22 -2.99 -26.70 33.23
C ASP A 22 -3.52 -26.40 31.80
N VAL A 23 -4.83 -26.40 31.59
CA VAL A 23 -5.43 -26.10 30.28
C VAL A 23 -5.45 -24.58 30.05
N ILE A 24 -5.13 -24.07 28.85
CA ILE A 24 -5.17 -22.60 28.59
C ILE A 24 -6.60 -22.10 28.46
N PHE A 25 -7.44 -22.82 27.70
CA PHE A 25 -8.82 -22.43 27.46
C PHE A 25 -9.76 -23.48 28.05
N THR A 26 -10.80 -23.03 28.74
CA THR A 26 -11.91 -23.86 29.14
C THR A 26 -12.58 -24.48 27.92
N PHE A 27 -13.41 -25.50 28.12
CA PHE A 27 -14.21 -26.13 27.05
C PHE A 27 -15.06 -25.11 26.26
N ASN A 28 -15.41 -23.99 26.88
CA ASN A 28 -16.18 -22.91 26.28
C ASN A 28 -15.32 -21.88 25.51
N GLY A 29 -14.02 -22.13 25.35
CA GLY A 29 -13.10 -21.24 24.63
C GLY A 29 -12.64 -20.01 25.43
N GLN A 30 -13.02 -19.90 26.71
CA GLN A 30 -12.56 -18.82 27.59
C GLN A 30 -11.22 -19.14 28.23
N LEU A 31 -10.41 -18.13 28.53
CA LEU A 31 -9.13 -18.31 29.21
C LEU A 31 -9.36 -18.95 30.59
N ASN A 32 -8.50 -19.89 30.97
CA ASN A 32 -8.61 -20.62 32.23
C ASN A 32 -8.48 -19.66 33.41
N ASP A 33 -9.32 -19.85 34.43
CA ASP A 33 -9.31 -19.09 35.68
C ASP A 33 -7.93 -19.11 36.38
N SER A 34 -7.16 -20.19 36.22
CA SER A 34 -5.78 -20.30 36.70
C SER A 34 -4.82 -19.29 36.05
N ILE A 35 -5.10 -18.81 34.84
CA ILE A 35 -4.36 -17.73 34.17
C ILE A 35 -4.97 -16.38 34.52
N LEU A 36 -6.31 -16.28 34.49
CA LEU A 36 -7.03 -15.04 34.80
C LEU A 36 -6.76 -14.56 36.23
N ALA A 37 -6.48 -15.47 37.17
CA ALA A 37 -6.10 -15.16 38.54
C ALA A 37 -4.81 -14.32 38.66
N TYR A 38 -3.96 -14.31 37.63
CA TYR A 38 -2.76 -13.48 37.58
C TYR A 38 -3.00 -12.09 36.99
N ALA A 39 -4.09 -11.90 36.25
CA ALA A 39 -4.33 -10.70 35.47
C ALA A 39 -5.07 -9.62 36.27
N ASP A 40 -4.79 -8.36 35.95
CA ASP A 40 -5.53 -7.24 36.51
C ASP A 40 -6.86 -7.08 35.76
N LYS A 41 -7.97 -7.12 36.50
CA LYS A 41 -9.31 -6.92 35.93
C LYS A 41 -9.63 -5.44 35.80
N ILE A 42 -10.06 -5.05 34.60
CA ILE A 42 -10.47 -3.68 34.28
C ILE A 42 -11.91 -3.73 33.79
N ARG A 43 -12.76 -2.90 34.39
CA ARG A 43 -14.14 -2.69 33.94
C ARG A 43 -14.21 -1.43 33.10
N CYS A 44 -14.85 -1.55 31.95
CA CYS A 44 -15.04 -0.47 31.00
C CYS A 44 -16.53 -0.23 30.82
N SER A 45 -16.96 1.02 30.96
CA SER A 45 -18.35 1.40 30.66
C SER A 45 -18.55 1.55 29.15
N ALA A 46 -19.78 1.38 28.67
CA ALA A 46 -20.12 1.64 27.28
C ALA A 46 -19.65 3.04 26.84
N GLY A 47 -18.89 3.09 25.76
CA GLY A 47 -18.32 4.32 25.20
C GLY A 47 -16.98 4.76 25.79
N GLN A 48 -16.47 4.09 26.83
CA GLN A 48 -15.21 4.44 27.47
C GLN A 48 -14.00 4.11 26.57
N GLU A 49 -13.10 5.08 26.41
CA GLU A 49 -11.80 4.88 25.77
C GLU A 49 -10.83 4.18 26.74
N ILE A 50 -10.05 3.27 26.19
CA ILE A 50 -9.10 2.43 26.91
C ILE A 50 -7.70 2.89 26.55
N GLU A 51 -7.08 3.66 27.45
CA GLU A 51 -5.70 4.10 27.29
C GLU A 51 -4.73 2.92 27.47
N LEU A 52 -3.96 2.62 26.43
CA LEU A 52 -2.85 1.70 26.49
C LEU A 52 -1.63 2.40 27.12
N GLN A 53 -1.63 2.56 28.44
CA GLN A 53 -0.61 3.31 29.18
C GLN A 53 0.80 2.67 29.13
N ASP A 54 0.91 1.40 28.73
CA ASP A 54 2.15 0.64 28.70
C ASP A 54 2.29 -0.14 27.39
N CYS A 55 3.41 0.08 26.66
CA CYS A 55 3.73 -0.66 25.45
C CYS A 55 4.12 -2.13 25.71
N ARG A 56 4.26 -2.52 26.98
CA ARG A 56 4.58 -3.87 27.44
C ARG A 56 3.43 -4.52 28.22
N ALA A 57 2.21 -4.30 27.76
CA ALA A 57 1.04 -5.04 28.22
C ALA A 57 0.15 -5.52 27.05
N PHE A 58 -0.52 -6.64 27.25
CA PHE A 58 -1.60 -7.12 26.39
C PHE A 58 -2.87 -7.39 27.19
N TYR A 59 -3.99 -7.53 26.49
CA TYR A 59 -5.32 -7.57 27.09
C TYR A 59 -6.12 -8.73 26.53
N TYR A 60 -6.97 -9.29 27.38
CA TYR A 60 -7.94 -10.33 27.04
C TYR A 60 -9.35 -9.82 27.29
N VAL A 61 -10.25 -10.01 26.33
CA VAL A 61 -11.67 -9.65 26.50
C VAL A 61 -12.38 -10.80 27.21
N GLN A 62 -12.78 -10.58 28.46
CA GLN A 62 -13.53 -11.56 29.24
C GLN A 62 -15.04 -11.43 28.96
N GLN A 63 -15.55 -10.19 28.88
CA GLN A 63 -16.95 -9.87 28.57
C GLN A 63 -17.05 -8.55 27.78
N GLY A 64 -18.12 -8.40 27.01
CA GLY A 64 -18.40 -7.21 26.22
C GLY A 64 -17.72 -7.18 24.85
N ILE A 65 -17.86 -6.06 24.13
CA ILE A 65 -17.27 -5.83 22.80
C ILE A 65 -16.36 -4.61 22.83
N ILE A 66 -15.11 -4.81 22.40
CA ILE A 66 -14.09 -3.78 22.26
C ILE A 66 -13.88 -3.42 20.79
N GLU A 67 -14.01 -2.14 20.46
CA GLU A 67 -13.66 -1.57 19.17
C GLU A 67 -12.19 -1.19 19.16
N VAL A 68 -11.45 -1.64 18.13
CA VAL A 68 -10.11 -1.17 17.81
C VAL A 68 -10.21 -0.33 16.55
N SER A 69 -9.73 0.90 16.63
CA SER A 69 -9.78 1.89 15.55
C SER A 69 -8.46 2.66 15.47
N TYR A 70 -8.30 3.43 14.40
CA TYR A 70 -7.33 4.52 14.39
C TYR A 70 -7.96 5.72 13.70
N THR A 71 -7.54 6.90 14.12
CA THR A 71 -7.97 8.14 13.50
C THR A 71 -6.92 8.57 12.47
N ALA A 72 -7.32 8.68 11.21
CA ALA A 72 -6.54 9.32 10.15
C ALA A 72 -7.36 10.45 9.55
N ASP A 73 -6.78 11.65 9.50
CA ASP A 73 -7.42 12.85 8.92
C ASP A 73 -8.85 13.07 9.43
N GLU A 74 -9.03 13.09 10.76
CA GLU A 74 -10.31 13.24 11.47
C GLU A 74 -11.36 12.12 11.20
N THR A 75 -11.01 11.12 10.40
CA THR A 75 -11.88 9.98 10.11
C THR A 75 -11.50 8.79 10.99
N LYS A 76 -12.44 8.36 11.83
CA LYS A 76 -12.27 7.16 12.67
C LYS A 76 -12.50 5.91 11.83
N ILE A 77 -11.44 5.13 11.60
CA ILE A 77 -11.52 3.87 10.87
C ILE A 77 -11.52 2.72 11.88
N THR A 78 -12.66 2.03 12.00
CA THR A 78 -12.75 0.80 12.78
C THR A 78 -11.98 -0.32 12.09
N VAL A 79 -10.96 -0.84 12.77
CA VAL A 79 -10.09 -1.92 12.29
C VAL A 79 -10.63 -3.29 12.69
N ALA A 80 -11.18 -3.41 13.90
CA ALA A 80 -11.73 -4.65 14.41
C ALA A 80 -12.76 -4.43 15.53
N LEU A 81 -13.70 -5.36 15.66
CA LEU A 81 -14.52 -5.56 16.84
C LEU A 81 -14.07 -6.86 17.51
N LEU A 82 -13.69 -6.79 18.79
CA LEU A 82 -13.15 -7.89 19.57
C LEU A 82 -14.16 -8.29 20.64
N GLY A 83 -14.50 -9.57 20.69
CA GLY A 83 -15.48 -10.12 21.63
C GLY A 83 -14.84 -11.02 22.69
N PRO A 84 -15.65 -11.63 23.57
CA PRO A 84 -15.17 -12.55 24.59
C PRO A 84 -14.31 -13.67 23.99
N GLY A 85 -13.09 -13.84 24.51
CA GLY A 85 -12.12 -14.80 23.96
C GLY A 85 -11.00 -14.19 23.11
N ASP A 86 -11.11 -12.92 22.74
CA ASP A 86 -10.11 -12.23 21.93
C ASP A 86 -8.99 -11.60 22.77
N PHE A 87 -7.83 -11.46 22.13
CA PHE A 87 -6.66 -10.76 22.66
C PHE A 87 -6.31 -9.55 21.79
N PHE A 88 -5.81 -8.50 22.43
CA PHE A 88 -5.24 -7.33 21.77
C PHE A 88 -4.02 -6.78 22.53
N GLY A 89 -3.18 -6.01 21.84
CA GLY A 89 -1.91 -5.49 22.40
C GLY A 89 -0.77 -6.51 22.41
N GLU A 90 -1.01 -7.75 21.98
CA GLU A 90 -0.06 -8.85 22.04
C GLU A 90 1.20 -8.60 21.19
N ILE A 91 1.05 -7.93 20.05
CA ILE A 91 2.17 -7.62 19.15
C ILE A 91 3.14 -6.65 19.82
N GLY A 92 2.62 -5.53 20.36
CA GLY A 92 3.41 -4.52 21.05
C GLY A 92 4.13 -5.07 22.28
N PHE A 93 3.46 -5.96 23.02
CA PHE A 93 4.08 -6.69 24.13
C PHE A 93 5.36 -7.44 23.70
N PHE A 94 5.32 -8.17 22.58
CA PHE A 94 6.46 -8.98 22.11
C PHE A 94 7.54 -8.17 21.39
N ASP A 95 7.18 -7.25 20.49
CA ASP A 95 8.14 -6.50 19.68
C ASP A 95 8.65 -5.21 20.35
N GLY A 96 8.02 -4.77 21.45
CA GLY A 96 8.36 -3.56 22.17
C GLY A 96 7.94 -2.27 21.46
N GLY A 97 7.20 -2.37 20.35
CA GLY A 97 6.67 -1.25 19.61
C GLY A 97 5.37 -0.73 20.23
N SER A 98 5.23 0.58 20.35
CA SER A 98 3.94 1.21 20.62
C SER A 98 3.21 1.43 19.30
N ARG A 99 2.14 0.66 19.05
CA ARG A 99 1.17 1.00 18.00
C ARG A 99 0.02 1.72 18.67
N VAL A 100 -0.03 3.04 18.53
CA VAL A 100 -1.16 3.83 18.99
C VAL A 100 -2.37 3.43 18.13
N ARG A 101 -3.31 2.71 18.75
CA ARG A 101 -4.64 2.45 18.19
C ARG A 101 -5.64 2.94 19.22
N ASP A 102 -6.70 3.58 18.73
CA ASP A 102 -7.80 4.07 19.54
C ASP A 102 -8.66 2.85 19.94
N ILE A 103 -8.71 2.54 21.22
CA ILE A 103 -9.45 1.39 21.76
C ILE A 103 -10.62 1.90 22.57
N ARG A 104 -11.81 1.35 22.32
CA ARG A 104 -13.04 1.80 22.97
C ARG A 104 -13.96 0.63 23.28
N ALA A 105 -14.58 0.63 24.45
CA ALA A 105 -15.67 -0.29 24.76
C ALA A 105 -16.96 0.18 24.07
N THR A 106 -17.59 -0.69 23.26
CA THR A 106 -18.86 -0.35 22.59
C THR A 106 -20.07 -0.57 23.50
N GLU A 107 -19.92 -1.46 24.46
CA GLU A 107 -20.86 -1.79 25.53
C GLU A 107 -20.09 -1.97 26.85
N ASP A 108 -20.79 -2.19 27.96
CA ASP A 108 -20.13 -2.51 29.23
C ASP A 108 -19.29 -3.78 29.08
N ALA A 109 -18.00 -3.69 29.40
CA ALA A 109 -17.02 -4.73 29.14
C ALA A 109 -16.13 -5.00 30.36
N GLU A 110 -15.65 -6.25 30.45
CA GLU A 110 -14.61 -6.66 31.41
C GLU A 110 -13.41 -7.19 30.62
N ILE A 111 -12.26 -6.56 30.81
CA ILE A 111 -11.00 -6.96 30.18
C ILE A 111 -9.97 -7.32 31.26
N CYS A 112 -9.04 -8.20 30.91
CA CYS A 112 -7.95 -8.62 31.79
C CYS A 112 -6.62 -8.16 31.20
N ARG A 113 -5.85 -7.37 31.97
CA ARG A 113 -4.54 -6.85 31.60
C ARG A 113 -3.42 -7.78 32.06
N PHE A 114 -2.49 -8.05 31.15
CA PHE A 114 -1.27 -8.84 31.35
C PHE A 114 -0.07 -7.97 31.01
N ASP A 115 0.62 -7.46 32.02
CA ASP A 115 1.87 -6.72 31.86
C ASP A 115 3.11 -7.60 32.12
N LEU A 116 4.30 -7.02 32.03
CA LEU A 116 5.55 -7.74 32.28
C LEU A 116 5.58 -8.41 33.65
N ALA A 117 5.12 -7.73 34.70
CA ALA A 117 5.15 -8.29 36.06
C ALA A 117 4.22 -9.50 36.19
N VAL A 118 3.03 -9.44 35.58
CA VAL A 118 2.09 -10.56 35.50
C VAL A 118 2.73 -11.75 34.79
N ILE A 119 3.39 -11.50 33.65
CA ILE A 119 3.99 -12.55 32.84
C ILE A 119 5.24 -13.16 33.50
N GLU A 120 6.09 -12.34 34.13
CA GLU A 120 7.24 -12.81 34.91
C GLU A 120 6.79 -13.69 36.09
N LYS A 121 5.72 -13.29 36.79
CA LYS A 121 5.15 -14.08 37.87
C LYS A 121 4.62 -15.42 37.36
N LEU A 122 3.89 -15.42 36.23
CA LEU A 122 3.40 -16.64 35.61
C LEU A 122 4.54 -17.57 35.17
N TYR A 123 5.63 -17.01 34.64
CA TYR A 123 6.84 -17.75 34.26
C TYR A 123 7.50 -18.43 35.47
N HIS A 124 7.60 -17.74 36.60
CA HIS A 124 8.23 -18.30 37.80
C HIS A 124 7.35 -19.30 38.55
N GLU A 125 6.05 -19.04 38.68
CA GLU A 125 5.14 -19.89 39.47
C GLU A 125 4.56 -21.06 38.67
N LYS A 126 4.25 -20.87 37.39
CA LYS A 126 3.63 -21.88 36.51
C LYS A 126 4.28 -21.88 35.11
N PRO A 127 5.56 -22.31 34.99
CA PRO A 127 6.31 -22.24 33.74
C PRO A 127 5.67 -23.00 32.56
N GLU A 128 4.99 -24.12 32.84
CA GLU A 128 4.26 -24.86 31.79
C GLU A 128 3.08 -24.05 31.24
N LEU A 129 2.32 -23.39 32.11
CA LEU A 129 1.18 -22.57 31.74
C LEU A 129 1.63 -21.32 30.97
N TYR A 130 2.74 -20.71 31.39
CA TYR A 130 3.41 -19.65 30.64
C TYR A 130 3.79 -20.10 29.23
N GLY A 131 4.51 -21.22 29.09
CA GLY A 131 4.97 -21.73 27.80
C GLY A 131 3.81 -22.00 26.83
N ARG A 132 2.71 -22.55 27.36
CA ARG A 132 1.47 -22.77 26.59
C ARG A 132 0.83 -21.42 26.20
N LEU A 133 0.65 -20.48 27.13
CA LEU A 133 0.04 -19.17 26.85
C LEU A 133 0.79 -18.43 25.73
N VAL A 134 2.12 -18.34 25.82
CA VAL A 134 2.96 -17.73 24.78
C VAL A 134 2.78 -18.45 23.45
N THR A 135 2.81 -19.80 23.43
CA THR A 135 2.61 -20.57 22.20
C THR A 135 1.25 -20.31 21.57
N SER A 136 0.18 -20.22 22.37
CA SER A 136 -1.17 -19.89 21.89
C SER A 136 -1.24 -18.48 21.29
N LEU A 137 -0.64 -17.49 21.95
CA LEU A 137 -0.55 -16.12 21.42
C LEU A 137 0.20 -16.12 20.08
N THR A 138 1.36 -16.78 19.99
CA THR A 138 2.12 -16.89 18.74
C THR A 138 1.32 -17.58 17.63
N GLN A 139 0.63 -18.69 17.91
CA GLN A 139 -0.20 -19.39 16.92
C GLN A 139 -1.34 -18.50 16.41
N ARG A 140 -1.99 -17.74 17.30
CA ARG A 140 -3.05 -16.79 16.93
C ARG A 140 -2.50 -15.66 16.07
N ILE A 141 -1.35 -15.09 16.42
CA ILE A 141 -0.65 -14.10 15.59
C ILE A 141 -0.36 -14.68 14.21
N CYS A 142 0.24 -15.87 14.11
CA CYS A 142 0.51 -16.55 12.84
C CYS A 142 -0.76 -16.86 12.04
N LYS A 143 -1.89 -17.17 12.68
CA LYS A 143 -3.18 -17.40 12.01
C LYS A 143 -3.77 -16.09 11.48
N LYS A 144 -3.69 -15.00 12.25
CA LYS A 144 -4.06 -13.65 11.79
C LYS A 144 -3.24 -13.26 10.56
N PHE A 145 -1.92 -13.44 10.59
CA PHE A 145 -1.05 -13.20 9.42
C PHE A 145 -1.40 -14.07 8.22
N ARG A 146 -1.60 -15.38 8.39
CA ARG A 146 -2.00 -16.27 7.29
C ARG A 146 -3.32 -15.86 6.66
N ARG A 147 -4.32 -15.51 7.47
CA ARG A 147 -5.62 -15.04 6.96
C ARG A 147 -5.48 -13.77 6.13
N VAL A 148 -4.67 -12.81 6.59
CA VAL A 148 -4.35 -11.60 5.81
C VAL A 148 -3.65 -11.95 4.49
N LEU A 149 -2.75 -12.94 4.49
CA LEU A 149 -2.08 -13.39 3.27
C LEU A 149 -3.03 -14.12 2.31
N GLU A 150 -3.94 -14.96 2.81
CA GLU A 150 -4.97 -15.66 2.03
C GLU A 150 -5.98 -14.67 1.42
N GLU A 151 -6.43 -13.67 2.17
CA GLU A 151 -7.31 -12.60 1.69
C GLU A 151 -6.64 -11.76 0.58
N ASN A 152 -5.31 -11.61 0.61
CA ASN A 152 -4.54 -10.90 -0.40
C ASN A 152 -4.10 -11.77 -1.60
N GLU A 153 -4.34 -13.10 -1.59
CA GLU A 153 -3.89 -14.00 -2.66
C GLU A 153 -4.42 -13.63 -4.05
N PRO A 154 -5.72 -13.26 -4.24
CA PRO A 154 -6.22 -12.80 -5.53
C PRO A 154 -5.52 -11.52 -6.03
N LEU A 155 -5.16 -10.62 -5.11
CA LEU A 155 -4.49 -9.36 -5.41
C LEU A 155 -3.03 -9.58 -5.79
N ILE A 156 -2.31 -10.44 -5.06
CA ILE A 156 -0.94 -10.86 -5.39
C ILE A 156 -0.91 -11.56 -6.75
N GLY A 157 -1.85 -12.47 -7.01
CA GLY A 157 -1.98 -13.15 -8.31
C GLY A 157 -2.25 -12.17 -9.46
N TYR A 158 -3.05 -11.13 -9.21
CA TYR A 158 -3.29 -10.06 -10.19
C TYR A 158 -2.04 -9.20 -10.42
N ALA A 159 -1.37 -8.74 -9.37
CA ALA A 159 -0.13 -7.98 -9.48
C ALA A 159 0.95 -8.79 -10.24
N ALA A 160 1.06 -10.09 -9.96
CA ALA A 160 1.95 -10.98 -10.70
C ALA A 160 1.57 -11.12 -12.19
N SER A 161 0.28 -11.01 -12.54
CA SER A 161 -0.17 -11.03 -13.93
C SER A 161 0.13 -9.73 -14.69
N LEU A 162 0.34 -8.63 -13.96
CA LEU A 162 0.72 -7.32 -14.47
C LEU A 162 2.25 -7.14 -14.55
N SER A 163 3.02 -7.88 -13.77
CA SER A 163 4.48 -7.85 -13.79
C SER A 163 5.03 -8.44 -15.10
N THR A 164 5.88 -7.67 -15.79
CA THR A 164 6.48 -8.07 -17.07
C THR A 164 7.86 -8.72 -16.92
N ARG A 165 8.57 -8.50 -15.81
CA ARG A 165 9.86 -9.14 -15.50
C ARG A 165 9.76 -9.98 -14.22
N ARG A 166 10.04 -11.28 -14.35
CA ARG A 166 10.24 -12.16 -13.19
C ARG A 166 11.68 -12.00 -12.66
N ARG A 167 11.95 -10.96 -11.88
CA ARG A 167 13.17 -10.93 -11.04
C ARG A 167 12.91 -11.76 -9.79
N GLY A 168 13.33 -13.02 -9.83
CA GLY A 168 13.29 -13.92 -8.69
C GLY A 168 14.62 -13.89 -7.95
N PHE A 169 14.63 -13.46 -6.69
CA PHE A 169 15.78 -13.69 -5.82
C PHE A 169 15.81 -15.19 -5.47
N THR A 170 16.76 -15.92 -6.03
CA THR A 170 16.90 -17.37 -5.81
C THR A 170 17.89 -17.68 -4.69
N GLU A 171 19.00 -16.95 -4.62
CA GLU A 171 20.04 -17.10 -3.60
C GLU A 171 21.00 -15.90 -3.56
N SER A 172 21.63 -15.65 -2.40
CA SER A 172 22.69 -14.65 -2.27
C SER A 172 23.97 -15.15 -2.94
N LYS A 173 24.41 -14.46 -4.01
CA LYS A 173 25.63 -14.80 -4.75
C LYS A 173 26.74 -13.79 -4.46
N PRO A 174 28.00 -14.23 -4.28
CA PRO A 174 29.13 -13.32 -4.21
C PRO A 174 29.33 -12.62 -5.56
N MET A 175 29.82 -11.38 -5.52
CA MET A 175 30.13 -10.63 -6.73
C MET A 175 31.18 -11.37 -7.58
N PRO A 176 30.95 -11.55 -8.89
CA PRO A 176 31.90 -12.23 -9.76
C PRO A 176 33.26 -11.53 -9.75
N GLY A 177 34.35 -12.30 -9.64
CA GLY A 177 35.71 -11.75 -9.67
C GLY A 177 36.04 -11.00 -10.96
N ARG A 178 35.35 -11.31 -12.08
CA ARG A 178 35.44 -10.55 -13.34
C ARG A 178 34.92 -9.12 -13.18
N LEU A 179 33.82 -8.97 -12.46
CA LEU A 179 33.13 -7.70 -12.27
C LEU A 179 33.90 -6.82 -11.27
N LEU A 180 34.36 -7.41 -10.16
CA LEU A 180 35.18 -6.71 -9.16
C LEU A 180 36.49 -6.10 -9.71
N LYS A 181 36.98 -6.61 -10.84
CA LYS A 181 38.20 -6.12 -11.51
C LYS A 181 37.90 -5.15 -12.67
N SER A 182 36.63 -4.88 -12.96
CA SER A 182 36.26 -4.04 -14.09
C SER A 182 36.43 -2.55 -13.74
N PRO A 183 36.79 -1.70 -14.72
CA PRO A 183 36.80 -0.24 -14.52
C PRO A 183 35.45 0.32 -14.06
N ALA A 184 34.36 -0.25 -14.58
CA ALA A 184 33.00 0.09 -14.18
C ALA A 184 32.77 -0.12 -12.69
N TRP A 185 33.18 -1.28 -12.15
CA TRP A 185 33.06 -1.56 -10.72
C TRP A 185 33.83 -0.56 -9.88
N TYR A 186 35.11 -0.29 -10.19
CA TYR A 186 35.90 0.67 -9.41
C TYR A 186 35.29 2.07 -9.40
N LYS A 187 34.75 2.50 -10.54
CA LYS A 187 34.11 3.81 -10.67
C LYS A 187 32.82 3.89 -9.85
N VAL A 188 31.91 2.92 -10.02
CA VAL A 188 30.62 2.90 -9.32
C VAL A 188 30.81 2.69 -7.82
N SER A 189 31.60 1.70 -7.40
CA SER A 189 31.83 1.42 -5.97
C SER A 189 32.45 2.62 -5.24
N SER A 190 33.45 3.28 -5.81
CA SER A 190 34.07 4.46 -5.21
C SER A 190 33.08 5.61 -5.00
N GLU A 191 32.25 5.90 -6.01
CA GLU A 191 31.27 6.98 -5.91
C GLU A 191 30.13 6.65 -4.94
N VAL A 192 29.64 5.41 -4.94
CA VAL A 192 28.61 4.93 -4.00
C VAL A 192 29.14 4.98 -2.57
N GLU A 193 30.40 4.58 -2.33
CA GLU A 193 31.04 4.68 -1.01
C GLU A 193 31.15 6.13 -0.54
N SER A 194 31.49 7.08 -1.43
CA SER A 194 31.50 8.51 -1.10
C SER A 194 30.12 9.02 -0.70
N LEU A 195 29.10 8.72 -1.51
CA LEU A 195 27.71 9.14 -1.25
C LEU A 195 27.18 8.51 0.05
N LYS A 196 27.51 7.24 0.31
CA LYS A 196 27.19 6.56 1.57
C LYS A 196 27.83 7.26 2.76
N ALA A 197 29.08 7.68 2.66
CA ALA A 197 29.77 8.40 3.73
C ALA A 197 29.10 9.76 4.01
N GLU A 198 28.64 10.46 2.97
CA GLU A 198 27.87 11.70 3.12
C GLU A 198 26.53 11.47 3.81
N LEU A 199 25.75 10.47 3.39
CA LEU A 199 24.51 10.07 4.06
C LEU A 199 24.72 9.64 5.52
N PHE A 200 25.83 8.94 5.80
CA PHE A 200 26.21 8.58 7.16
C PHE A 200 26.47 9.81 8.02
N ASN A 201 27.26 10.78 7.52
CA ASN A 201 27.56 12.01 8.24
C ASN A 201 26.30 12.83 8.53
N ILE A 202 25.40 12.95 7.54
CA ILE A 202 24.10 13.60 7.70
C ILE A 202 23.27 12.88 8.78
N SER A 203 23.18 11.55 8.71
CA SER A 203 22.47 10.76 9.71
C SER A 203 23.04 10.98 11.12
N TYR A 204 24.36 11.07 11.25
CA TYR A 204 25.05 11.31 12.51
C TYR A 204 24.73 12.71 13.07
N GLN A 205 24.83 13.75 12.25
CA GLN A 205 24.50 15.12 12.66
C GLN A 205 23.04 15.28 13.12
N LEU A 206 22.10 14.59 12.44
CA LEU A 206 20.69 14.58 12.83
C LEU A 206 20.45 13.88 14.17
N GLN A 207 21.30 12.91 14.54
CA GLN A 207 21.23 12.23 15.83
C GLN A 207 21.77 13.10 16.97
N GLU A 208 22.83 13.89 16.75
CA GLU A 208 23.38 14.78 17.78
C GLU A 208 22.45 15.96 18.11
N ASN A 209 21.63 16.40 17.15
CA ASN A 209 20.67 17.48 17.35
C ASN A 209 19.37 16.97 18.01
N ILE A 210 19.44 16.44 19.23
CA ILE A 210 18.30 15.79 19.92
C ILE A 210 17.18 16.79 20.26
N SER A 211 17.50 18.07 20.38
CA SER A 211 16.61 19.12 20.91
C SER A 211 15.50 19.62 19.97
N SER A 212 15.54 19.30 18.66
CA SER A 212 14.49 19.70 17.71
C SER A 212 13.49 18.57 17.44
N GLU A 213 12.18 18.86 17.41
CA GLU A 213 11.14 17.88 17.01
C GLU A 213 11.20 17.52 15.51
N GLY A 214 11.77 18.41 14.69
CA GLY A 214 11.89 18.25 13.23
C GLY A 214 13.33 18.21 12.72
N PRO A 215 13.53 17.82 11.44
CA PRO A 215 14.84 17.89 10.80
C PRO A 215 15.29 19.36 10.64
N ASP A 216 16.60 19.60 10.81
CA ASP A 216 17.20 20.91 10.56
C ASP A 216 17.12 21.27 9.06
N GLU A 217 16.74 22.51 8.73
CA GLU A 217 16.52 22.92 7.34
C GLU A 217 17.81 22.89 6.50
N LYS A 218 18.95 23.27 7.08
CA LYS A 218 20.23 23.28 6.38
C LYS A 218 20.68 21.84 6.09
N ILE A 219 20.62 20.97 7.10
CA ILE A 219 20.96 19.55 6.93
C ILE A 219 20.01 18.88 5.93
N SER A 220 18.72 19.26 5.93
CA SER A 220 17.75 18.76 4.96
C SER A 220 18.14 19.12 3.53
N LYS A 221 18.55 20.37 3.27
CA LYS A 221 19.04 20.80 1.94
C LYS A 221 20.29 20.06 1.51
N GLU A 222 21.24 19.86 2.43
CA GLU A 222 22.45 19.07 2.16
C GLU A 222 22.09 17.63 1.79
N CYS A 223 21.14 17.01 2.50
CA CYS A 223 20.66 15.67 2.19
C CYS A 223 19.97 15.58 0.83
N PHE A 224 19.16 16.58 0.45
CA PHE A 224 18.55 16.65 -0.89
C PHE A 224 19.62 16.63 -1.98
N VAL A 225 20.69 17.42 -1.84
CA VAL A 225 21.80 17.45 -2.81
C VAL A 225 22.46 16.08 -2.96
N VAL A 226 22.67 15.37 -1.85
CA VAL A 226 23.25 14.01 -1.89
C VAL A 226 22.31 13.02 -2.59
N LEU A 227 21.01 13.06 -2.27
CA LEU A 227 20.00 12.18 -2.89
C LEU A 227 19.81 12.47 -4.38
N ASP A 228 19.83 13.74 -4.78
CA ASP A 228 19.82 14.16 -6.19
C ASP A 228 21.05 13.62 -6.91
N THR A 229 22.23 13.74 -6.30
CA THR A 229 23.48 13.22 -6.86
C THR A 229 23.44 11.70 -7.01
N VAL A 230 22.89 10.98 -6.03
CA VAL A 230 22.67 9.51 -6.14
C VAL A 230 21.82 9.21 -7.36
N ASN A 231 20.65 9.87 -7.49
CA ASN A 231 19.70 9.62 -8.55
C ASN A 231 20.24 9.97 -9.95
N GLU A 232 20.86 11.14 -10.11
CA GLU A 232 21.46 11.59 -11.37
C GLU A 232 22.58 10.64 -11.85
N ASN A 233 23.35 10.08 -10.92
CA ASN A 233 24.43 9.17 -11.26
C ASN A 233 23.93 7.79 -11.75
N LEU A 234 22.70 7.37 -11.43
CA LEU A 234 22.18 6.06 -11.82
C LEU A 234 22.17 5.85 -13.34
N ALA A 235 21.82 6.88 -14.11
CA ALA A 235 21.86 6.82 -15.56
C ALA A 235 23.29 6.59 -16.08
N ARG A 236 24.26 7.34 -15.54
CA ARG A 236 25.68 7.14 -15.85
C ARG A 236 26.18 5.76 -15.46
N TYR A 237 25.74 5.23 -14.33
CA TYR A 237 26.11 3.89 -13.88
C TYR A 237 25.61 2.82 -14.83
N LYS A 238 24.37 2.95 -15.31
CA LYS A 238 23.77 2.02 -16.26
C LYS A 238 24.58 1.92 -17.56
N GLU A 239 25.10 3.03 -18.07
CA GLU A 239 25.95 3.08 -19.27
C GLU A 239 27.29 2.35 -19.11
N LEU A 240 27.79 2.21 -17.88
CA LEU A 240 29.02 1.49 -17.58
C LEU A 240 28.83 -0.04 -17.48
N MET A 241 27.58 -0.53 -17.46
CA MET A 241 27.23 -1.93 -17.24
C MET A 241 26.92 -2.61 -18.58
N GLU A 242 27.80 -3.51 -19.02
CA GLU A 242 27.73 -4.11 -20.36
C GLU A 242 26.62 -5.16 -20.52
N THR A 243 26.33 -5.92 -19.45
CA THR A 243 25.39 -7.04 -19.49
C THR A 243 24.25 -6.86 -18.49
N GLN A 244 23.10 -7.49 -18.76
CA GLN A 244 21.98 -7.49 -17.81
C GLN A 244 22.35 -8.15 -16.48
N GLU A 245 23.19 -9.20 -16.52
CA GLU A 245 23.70 -9.85 -15.31
C GLU A 245 24.53 -8.87 -14.45
N ASP A 246 25.40 -8.08 -15.08
CA ASP A 246 26.20 -7.07 -14.38
C ASP A 246 25.31 -5.97 -13.81
N GLN A 247 24.28 -5.54 -14.55
CA GLN A 247 23.29 -4.58 -14.06
C GLN A 247 22.60 -5.09 -12.81
N ASP A 248 22.03 -6.28 -12.85
CA ASP A 248 21.28 -6.84 -11.71
C ASP A 248 22.18 -6.95 -10.45
N LEU A 249 23.45 -7.33 -10.62
CA LEU A 249 24.42 -7.40 -9.53
C LEU A 249 24.82 -6.02 -9.00
N MET A 250 25.07 -5.05 -9.88
CA MET A 250 25.48 -3.71 -9.48
C MET A 250 24.34 -2.91 -8.85
N TRP A 251 23.10 -3.07 -9.32
CA TRP A 251 21.92 -2.50 -8.66
C TRP A 251 21.74 -3.08 -7.26
N GLY A 252 21.93 -4.39 -7.09
CA GLY A 252 21.92 -5.03 -5.76
C GLY A 252 22.98 -4.46 -4.82
N PHE A 253 24.20 -4.20 -5.32
CA PHE A 253 25.24 -3.53 -4.56
C PHE A 253 24.85 -2.08 -4.19
N ILE A 254 24.46 -1.27 -5.16
CA ILE A 254 24.06 0.13 -4.94
C ILE A 254 22.94 0.20 -3.90
N PHE A 255 21.87 -0.59 -4.08
CA PHE A 255 20.75 -0.66 -3.15
C PHE A 255 21.22 -1.02 -1.75
N LYS A 256 22.03 -2.07 -1.59
CA LYS A 256 22.56 -2.48 -0.29
C LYS A 256 23.31 -1.36 0.44
N GLU A 257 24.13 -0.59 -0.27
CA GLU A 257 24.94 0.47 0.35
C GLU A 257 24.12 1.67 0.80
N ILE A 258 23.05 2.02 0.07
CA ILE A 258 22.16 3.15 0.43
C ILE A 258 20.94 2.74 1.27
N PHE A 259 20.64 1.43 1.34
CA PHE A 259 19.48 0.83 2.02
C PHE A 259 19.22 1.40 3.42
N PRO A 260 20.21 1.48 4.33
CA PRO A 260 19.96 1.91 5.71
C PRO A 260 19.44 3.34 5.83
N TYR A 261 19.66 4.17 4.81
CA TYR A 261 19.26 5.57 4.78
C TYR A 261 17.92 5.73 4.06
N ILE A 262 17.79 5.16 2.86
CA ILE A 262 16.61 5.40 2.03
C ILE A 262 15.37 4.64 2.53
N MET A 263 15.54 3.46 3.13
CA MET A 263 14.42 2.64 3.64
C MET A 263 13.71 3.23 4.86
N ARG A 264 14.26 4.32 5.41
CA ARG A 264 13.58 5.09 6.45
C ARG A 264 12.44 5.94 5.89
N SER A 265 12.39 6.14 4.57
CA SER A 265 11.27 6.83 3.92
C SER A 265 10.04 5.92 3.81
N ARG A 266 8.85 6.46 4.12
CA ARG A 266 7.59 5.72 3.99
C ARG A 266 7.25 5.43 2.53
N PHE A 267 7.57 6.35 1.62
CA PHE A 267 7.46 6.17 0.18
C PHE A 267 8.34 5.00 -0.27
N VAL A 268 9.63 5.02 0.08
CA VAL A 268 10.60 3.99 -0.34
C VAL A 268 10.22 2.62 0.21
N GLU A 269 9.92 2.56 1.51
CA GLU A 269 9.52 1.33 2.22
C GLU A 269 8.31 0.68 1.57
N ARG A 270 7.26 1.45 1.30
CA ARG A 270 6.03 0.94 0.69
C ARG A 270 6.21 0.53 -0.77
N ALA A 271 6.93 1.33 -1.57
CA ALA A 271 7.23 1.00 -2.96
C ALA A 271 8.04 -0.31 -3.07
N TYR A 272 9.03 -0.48 -2.19
CA TYR A 272 9.91 -1.64 -2.21
C TYR A 272 9.19 -2.91 -1.73
N TYR A 273 8.59 -2.87 -0.52
CA TYR A 273 7.96 -4.06 0.07
C TYR A 273 6.64 -4.45 -0.58
N LYS A 274 5.94 -3.51 -1.23
CA LYS A 274 4.69 -3.77 -1.95
C LYS A 274 3.71 -4.55 -1.06
N PRO A 275 3.23 -3.97 0.07
CA PRO A 275 2.41 -4.71 1.04
C PRO A 275 1.13 -5.30 0.43
N LYS A 276 0.69 -4.77 -0.71
CA LYS A 276 -0.47 -5.22 -1.49
C LYS A 276 -0.11 -6.06 -2.72
N GLY A 277 1.17 -6.42 -2.89
CA GLY A 277 1.70 -7.14 -4.05
C GLY A 277 2.14 -6.26 -5.22
N TYR A 278 1.84 -4.96 -5.20
CA TYR A 278 2.30 -3.97 -6.18
C TYR A 278 2.65 -2.64 -5.49
N ALA A 279 3.47 -1.80 -6.14
CA ALA A 279 4.02 -0.59 -5.53
C ALA A 279 3.06 0.61 -5.53
N GLY A 280 2.28 0.77 -6.60
CA GLY A 280 1.32 1.86 -6.77
C GLY A 280 -0.02 1.63 -6.08
N ASP A 281 -0.04 1.00 -4.91
CA ASP A 281 -1.28 0.73 -4.17
C ASP A 281 -1.99 2.00 -3.68
N PHE A 282 -3.27 1.88 -3.29
CA PHE A 282 -4.08 3.06 -2.96
C PHE A 282 -3.52 3.87 -1.78
N LEU A 283 -2.82 3.25 -0.83
CA LEU A 283 -2.19 3.96 0.29
C LEU A 283 -0.88 4.65 -0.13
N MET A 284 -0.18 4.11 -1.12
CA MET A 284 0.91 4.87 -1.77
C MET A 284 0.35 6.12 -2.46
N MET A 285 -0.77 5.99 -3.17
CA MET A 285 -1.43 7.14 -3.79
C MET A 285 -1.86 8.18 -2.75
N GLU A 286 -2.49 7.75 -1.65
CA GLU A 286 -2.87 8.64 -0.55
C GLU A 286 -1.65 9.34 0.07
N HIS A 287 -0.54 8.63 0.26
CA HIS A 287 0.69 9.24 0.78
C HIS A 287 1.20 10.36 -0.15
N ILE A 288 1.20 10.11 -1.46
CA ILE A 288 1.62 11.11 -2.47
C ILE A 288 0.66 12.30 -2.53
N TYR A 289 -0.65 12.05 -2.43
CA TYR A 289 -1.67 13.09 -2.43
C TYR A 289 -1.63 13.98 -1.18
N ARG A 290 -1.35 13.38 -0.02
CA ARG A 290 -1.23 14.09 1.25
C ARG A 290 0.01 14.99 1.30
N ASP A 291 1.03 14.68 0.51
CA ASP A 291 2.28 15.46 0.38
C ASP A 291 2.91 15.81 1.74
N THR A 292 2.78 14.89 2.71
CA THR A 292 3.27 15.08 4.07
C THR A 292 4.25 13.96 4.40
N PRO A 293 5.52 14.28 4.69
CA PRO A 293 6.53 13.27 5.00
C PRO A 293 6.23 12.51 6.29
N ASP A 294 6.35 11.19 6.23
CA ASP A 294 5.97 10.25 7.29
C ASP A 294 7.04 9.15 7.51
N GLY A 295 8.29 9.46 7.16
CA GLY A 295 9.42 8.55 7.33
C GLY A 295 9.91 8.41 8.78
N ASP A 296 10.62 7.31 9.06
CA ASP A 296 11.18 6.96 10.36
C ASP A 296 12.35 7.88 10.77
N GLY A 297 12.16 8.63 11.85
CA GLY A 297 13.11 9.60 12.38
C GLY A 297 13.36 10.79 11.44
N LYS A 298 14.29 11.67 11.83
CA LYS A 298 14.58 12.92 11.09
C LYS A 298 15.06 12.66 9.67
N LEU A 299 15.97 11.69 9.50
CA LEU A 299 16.46 11.31 8.18
C LEU A 299 15.34 10.71 7.31
N GLY A 300 14.49 9.85 7.88
CA GLY A 300 13.37 9.26 7.16
C GLY A 300 12.42 10.32 6.63
N LYS A 301 12.08 11.34 7.44
CA LYS A 301 11.25 12.47 6.99
C LYS A 301 11.89 13.28 5.87
N ILE A 302 13.22 13.48 5.90
CA ILE A 302 13.92 14.19 4.81
C ILE A 302 13.88 13.38 3.51
N VAL A 303 14.23 12.08 3.56
CA VAL A 303 14.21 11.22 2.37
C VAL A 303 12.79 11.08 1.83
N ASP A 304 11.79 10.93 2.69
CA ASP A 304 10.39 10.83 2.28
C ASP A 304 9.90 12.11 1.62
N SER A 305 10.27 13.27 2.17
CA SER A 305 10.05 14.58 1.53
C SER A 305 10.71 14.63 0.15
N TRP A 306 11.97 14.22 0.04
CA TRP A 306 12.67 14.18 -1.24
C TRP A 306 11.93 13.33 -2.27
N CYS A 307 11.46 12.14 -1.90
CA CYS A 307 10.63 11.28 -2.76
C CYS A 307 9.32 11.96 -3.19
N LEU A 308 8.64 12.62 -2.23
CA LEU A 308 7.38 13.32 -2.49
C LEU A 308 7.56 14.52 -3.41
N GLN A 309 8.73 15.15 -3.46
CA GLN A 309 9.01 16.30 -4.34
C GLN A 309 9.55 15.91 -5.73
N ARG A 310 9.68 14.61 -6.03
CA ARG A 310 10.16 14.14 -7.33
C ARG A 310 9.15 14.35 -8.46
N PRO A 311 9.59 14.53 -9.72
CA PRO A 311 8.71 14.64 -10.89
C PRO A 311 7.61 13.58 -10.97
N GLY A 312 7.90 12.32 -10.64
CA GLY A 312 6.88 11.26 -10.65
C GLY A 312 5.77 11.46 -9.61
N ALA A 313 6.12 11.91 -8.39
CA ALA A 313 5.14 12.20 -7.34
C ALA A 313 4.35 13.49 -7.63
N ASN A 314 5.04 14.53 -8.14
CA ASN A 314 4.39 15.75 -8.65
C ASN A 314 3.38 15.42 -9.75
N ALA A 315 3.74 14.55 -10.69
CA ALA A 315 2.86 14.12 -11.77
C ALA A 315 1.62 13.36 -11.29
N ILE A 316 1.75 12.54 -10.24
CA ILE A 316 0.60 11.88 -9.61
C ILE A 316 -0.33 12.92 -8.95
N ARG A 317 0.19 13.97 -8.32
CA ARG A 317 -0.66 15.07 -7.83
C ARG A 317 -1.27 15.89 -8.97
N GLY A 318 -0.51 16.15 -10.02
CA GLY A 318 -0.95 16.86 -11.23
C GLY A 318 -2.08 16.12 -11.95
N ARG A 319 -1.97 14.79 -12.10
CA ARG A 319 -2.99 13.98 -12.76
C ARG A 319 -4.34 14.01 -12.02
N ARG A 320 -4.34 14.08 -10.69
CA ARG A 320 -5.58 14.21 -9.88
C ARG A 320 -6.34 15.49 -10.26
N LYS A 321 -5.64 16.62 -10.35
CA LYS A 321 -6.21 17.91 -10.77
C LYS A 321 -6.72 17.84 -12.21
N LEU A 322 -5.92 17.30 -13.13
CA LEU A 322 -6.27 17.16 -14.54
C LEU A 322 -7.52 16.30 -14.73
N LEU A 323 -7.59 15.14 -14.09
CA LEU A 323 -8.73 14.23 -14.18
C LEU A 323 -10.01 14.88 -13.62
N SER A 324 -9.94 15.56 -12.47
CA SER A 324 -11.09 16.30 -11.92
C SER A 324 -11.59 17.37 -12.90
N ALA A 325 -10.69 18.16 -13.50
CA ALA A 325 -11.05 19.17 -14.48
C ALA A 325 -11.67 18.55 -15.75
N GLN A 326 -11.13 17.43 -16.23
CA GLN A 326 -11.68 16.70 -17.38
C GLN A 326 -13.05 16.10 -17.07
N LEU A 327 -13.24 15.50 -15.89
CA LEU A 327 -14.56 15.01 -15.47
C LEU A 327 -15.60 16.14 -15.46
N SER A 328 -15.24 17.32 -14.96
CA SER A 328 -16.12 18.50 -14.99
C SER A 328 -16.45 18.95 -16.40
N SER A 329 -15.45 19.07 -17.28
CA SER A 329 -15.62 19.49 -18.67
C SER A 329 -16.46 18.50 -19.47
N LEU A 330 -16.10 17.22 -19.42
CA LEU A 330 -16.75 16.16 -20.19
C LEU A 330 -18.18 15.93 -19.70
N SER A 331 -18.42 15.90 -18.39
CA SER A 331 -19.77 15.69 -17.84
C SER A 331 -20.75 16.79 -18.25
N LYS A 332 -20.30 18.06 -18.31
CA LYS A 332 -21.13 19.18 -18.79
C LYS A 332 -21.66 18.94 -20.21
N SER A 333 -20.88 18.31 -21.09
CA SER A 333 -21.32 18.03 -22.46
C SER A 333 -22.49 17.03 -22.55
N PHE A 334 -22.74 16.25 -21.49
CA PHE A 334 -23.83 15.26 -21.42
C PHE A 334 -25.09 15.78 -20.71
N LEU A 335 -25.07 16.96 -20.11
CA LEU A 335 -26.20 17.52 -19.34
C LEU A 335 -27.46 17.76 -20.17
N HIS A 336 -27.32 18.12 -21.44
CA HIS A 336 -28.46 18.49 -22.29
C HIS A 336 -29.39 17.32 -22.62
N ASN A 337 -29.01 16.08 -22.30
CA ASN A 337 -29.79 14.89 -22.62
C ASN A 337 -30.86 14.55 -21.56
N GLY A 338 -30.94 15.28 -20.44
CA GLY A 338 -31.90 15.02 -19.35
C GLY A 338 -31.72 13.65 -18.67
N SER A 339 -30.70 12.88 -19.07
CA SER A 339 -30.35 11.55 -18.62
C SER A 339 -29.27 11.60 -17.55
N HIS A 340 -29.15 10.51 -16.79
CA HIS A 340 -28.05 10.34 -15.83
C HIS A 340 -26.73 10.26 -16.59
N ILE A 341 -25.69 10.91 -16.07
CA ILE A 341 -24.33 10.89 -16.60
C ILE A 341 -23.60 9.73 -15.91
N ARG A 342 -23.36 8.67 -16.67
CA ARG A 342 -22.73 7.44 -16.19
C ARG A 342 -21.21 7.49 -16.38
N ILE A 343 -20.47 7.41 -15.28
CA ILE A 343 -19.01 7.48 -15.24
C ILE A 343 -18.48 6.15 -14.70
N MET A 344 -17.51 5.55 -15.36
CA MET A 344 -16.83 4.34 -14.90
C MET A 344 -15.34 4.63 -14.66
N ASN A 345 -14.89 4.45 -13.41
CA ASN A 345 -13.48 4.55 -13.02
C ASN A 345 -12.89 3.14 -12.89
N LEU A 346 -11.84 2.83 -13.65
CA LEU A 346 -11.17 1.53 -13.65
C LEU A 346 -9.87 1.62 -12.85
N ALA A 347 -9.64 0.64 -11.96
CA ALA A 347 -8.55 0.64 -10.98
C ALA A 347 -8.61 1.91 -10.14
N CYS A 348 -9.78 2.11 -9.53
CA CYS A 348 -10.18 3.40 -9.02
C CYS A 348 -9.37 3.87 -7.81
N GLY A 349 -8.66 2.97 -7.11
CA GLY A 349 -7.85 3.31 -5.94
C GLY A 349 -8.66 4.14 -4.92
N PRO A 350 -8.13 5.27 -4.43
CA PRO A 350 -8.84 6.10 -3.46
C PRO A 350 -9.87 7.09 -4.06
N ASN A 351 -10.06 7.13 -5.40
CA ASN A 351 -11.04 7.97 -6.10
C ASN A 351 -10.96 9.50 -5.84
N ARG A 352 -9.80 10.01 -5.40
CA ARG A 352 -9.68 11.42 -4.99
C ARG A 352 -10.04 12.41 -6.10
N GLU A 353 -9.71 12.11 -7.35
CA GLU A 353 -10.07 12.93 -8.51
C GLU A 353 -11.58 13.00 -8.78
N LEU A 354 -12.31 11.90 -8.53
CA LEU A 354 -13.76 11.87 -8.64
C LEU A 354 -14.39 12.71 -7.53
N PHE A 355 -13.85 12.61 -6.31
CA PHE A 355 -14.32 13.38 -5.16
C PHE A 355 -14.11 14.88 -5.33
N ASP A 356 -12.94 15.29 -5.84
CA ASP A 356 -12.67 16.70 -6.15
C ASP A 356 -13.67 17.26 -7.18
N PHE A 357 -14.01 16.46 -8.20
CA PHE A 357 -15.03 16.82 -9.17
C PHE A 357 -16.41 16.96 -8.51
N LEU A 358 -16.83 15.96 -7.73
CA LEU A 358 -18.16 15.95 -7.12
C LEU A 358 -18.35 17.07 -6.10
N ALA A 359 -17.31 17.41 -5.34
CA ALA A 359 -17.34 18.50 -4.37
C ALA A 359 -17.65 19.87 -5.00
N THR A 360 -17.39 20.02 -6.30
CA THR A 360 -17.65 21.26 -7.07
C THR A 360 -18.75 21.11 -8.12
N CYS A 361 -19.41 19.95 -8.18
CA CYS A 361 -20.40 19.62 -9.21
C CYS A 361 -21.80 20.09 -8.81
N GLU A 362 -22.29 21.17 -9.44
CA GLU A 362 -23.63 21.76 -9.20
C GLU A 362 -24.81 20.85 -9.58
N TYR A 363 -24.53 19.73 -10.27
CA TYR A 363 -25.51 18.79 -10.80
C TYR A 363 -25.19 17.36 -10.37
N SER A 364 -24.56 17.18 -9.20
CA SER A 364 -24.12 15.87 -8.71
C SER A 364 -25.24 14.83 -8.65
N GLN A 365 -26.51 15.22 -8.47
CA GLN A 365 -27.69 14.34 -8.54
C GLN A 365 -27.87 13.62 -9.88
N ALA A 366 -27.30 14.15 -10.96
CA ALA A 366 -27.34 13.54 -12.28
C ALA A 366 -26.18 12.55 -12.50
N ILE A 367 -25.20 12.47 -11.59
CA ILE A 367 -24.02 11.63 -11.73
C ILE A 367 -24.29 10.23 -11.16
N GLU A 368 -24.02 9.22 -11.98
CA GLU A 368 -23.89 7.83 -11.55
C GLU A 368 -22.46 7.35 -11.78
N ALA A 369 -21.69 7.13 -10.72
CA ALA A 369 -20.34 6.60 -10.83
C ALA A 369 -20.28 5.11 -10.49
N LEU A 370 -19.56 4.33 -11.31
CA LEU A 370 -19.16 2.96 -11.03
C LEU A 370 -17.63 2.94 -10.85
N CYS A 371 -17.18 2.70 -9.63
CA CYS A 371 -15.77 2.59 -9.30
C CYS A 371 -15.38 1.12 -9.17
N VAL A 372 -14.42 0.70 -9.99
CA VAL A 372 -13.99 -0.70 -10.11
C VAL A 372 -12.55 -0.85 -9.65
N ASP A 373 -12.31 -1.75 -8.70
CA ASP A 373 -10.96 -2.10 -8.26
C ASP A 373 -10.87 -3.57 -7.89
N ILE A 374 -9.67 -4.14 -7.92
CA ILE A 374 -9.44 -5.48 -7.40
C ILE A 374 -9.13 -5.47 -5.90
N ASP A 375 -8.62 -4.36 -5.36
CA ASP A 375 -8.33 -4.24 -3.93
C ASP A 375 -9.61 -3.87 -3.16
N SER A 376 -10.12 -4.82 -2.38
CA SER A 376 -11.31 -4.60 -1.56
C SER A 376 -11.09 -3.54 -0.48
N GLU A 377 -9.87 -3.35 0.01
CA GLU A 377 -9.58 -2.28 0.97
C GLU A 377 -9.58 -0.90 0.31
N ALA A 378 -9.17 -0.78 -0.96
CA ALA A 378 -9.31 0.48 -1.71
C ALA A 378 -10.79 0.85 -1.91
N LEU A 379 -11.64 -0.14 -2.18
CA LEU A 379 -13.09 0.06 -2.28
C LEU A 379 -13.69 0.44 -0.93
N GLN A 380 -13.30 -0.24 0.16
CA GLN A 380 -13.77 0.10 1.49
C GLN A 380 -13.33 1.52 1.90
N TYR A 381 -12.10 1.88 1.58
CA TYR A 381 -11.57 3.22 1.79
C TYR A 381 -12.40 4.26 1.04
N THR A 382 -12.66 4.04 -0.26
CA THR A 382 -13.53 4.89 -1.08
C THR A 382 -14.93 5.04 -0.44
N ASN A 383 -15.53 3.94 0.03
CA ASN A 383 -16.84 3.94 0.66
C ASN A 383 -16.91 4.78 1.94
N GLN A 384 -15.82 4.84 2.70
CA GLN A 384 -15.75 5.64 3.93
C GLN A 384 -15.56 7.14 3.63
N HIS A 385 -14.92 7.48 2.52
CA HIS A 385 -14.55 8.86 2.17
C HIS A 385 -15.50 9.52 1.17
N VAL A 386 -16.43 8.78 0.58
CA VAL A 386 -17.32 9.31 -0.46
C VAL A 386 -18.27 10.39 0.07
N ASN A 387 -18.85 10.21 1.26
CA ASN A 387 -19.87 11.11 1.82
C ASN A 387 -19.32 12.11 2.86
N VAL A 388 -18.00 12.34 2.90
CA VAL A 388 -17.40 13.32 3.83
C VAL A 388 -17.55 14.77 3.36
N PHE A 389 -18.09 14.96 2.15
CA PHE A 389 -18.49 16.26 1.61
C PHE A 389 -19.88 16.15 0.96
N PRO A 390 -20.66 17.26 0.87
CA PRO A 390 -22.01 17.21 0.33
C PRO A 390 -22.03 16.94 -1.19
N HIS A 391 -22.73 15.89 -1.61
CA HIS A 391 -23.09 15.63 -3.01
C HIS A 391 -24.36 14.76 -3.07
N MET A 392 -24.98 14.67 -4.27
CA MET A 392 -26.15 13.81 -4.52
C MET A 392 -25.89 12.70 -5.54
N ALA A 393 -24.64 12.50 -5.95
CA ALA A 393 -24.24 11.44 -6.87
C ALA A 393 -24.49 10.03 -6.31
N SER A 394 -24.91 9.11 -7.19
CA SER A 394 -25.01 7.68 -6.89
C SER A 394 -23.67 7.00 -7.19
N ILE A 395 -23.02 6.43 -6.17
CA ILE A 395 -21.71 5.79 -6.30
C ILE A 395 -21.84 4.30 -6.01
N ARG A 396 -21.44 3.48 -6.98
CA ARG A 396 -21.40 2.02 -6.87
C ARG A 396 -19.97 1.54 -6.92
N LEU A 397 -19.66 0.58 -6.06
CA LEU A 397 -18.34 -0.03 -5.96
C LEU A 397 -18.41 -1.47 -6.47
N MET A 398 -17.43 -1.89 -7.26
CA MET A 398 -17.37 -3.24 -7.80
C MET A 398 -15.96 -3.81 -7.63
N ASN A 399 -15.86 -4.93 -6.91
CA ASN A 399 -14.62 -5.68 -6.81
C ASN A 399 -14.45 -6.57 -8.04
N GLU A 400 -13.50 -6.24 -8.92
CA GLU A 400 -13.28 -7.02 -10.15
C GLU A 400 -11.82 -6.97 -10.64
N ASN A 401 -11.38 -8.09 -11.21
CA ASN A 401 -10.15 -8.23 -11.94
C ASN A 401 -10.30 -7.66 -13.36
N LEU A 402 -9.79 -6.43 -13.55
CA LEU A 402 -9.89 -5.72 -14.82
C LEU A 402 -9.14 -6.39 -15.98
N VAL A 403 -8.14 -7.24 -15.71
CA VAL A 403 -7.48 -8.04 -16.76
C VAL A 403 -8.43 -9.12 -17.27
N LYS A 404 -9.09 -9.86 -16.36
CA LYS A 404 -10.09 -10.87 -16.76
C LYS A 404 -11.28 -10.23 -17.47
N TRP A 405 -11.76 -9.08 -16.97
CA TRP A 405 -12.85 -8.33 -17.59
C TRP A 405 -12.49 -7.82 -19.00
N SER A 406 -11.29 -7.24 -19.17
CA SER A 406 -10.80 -6.76 -20.46
C SER A 406 -10.68 -7.87 -21.50
N LEU A 407 -10.31 -9.08 -21.06
CA LEU A 407 -10.23 -10.28 -21.89
C LEU A 407 -11.58 -10.97 -22.13
N GLY A 408 -12.69 -10.42 -21.60
CA GLY A 408 -14.03 -11.01 -21.73
C GLY A 408 -14.23 -12.33 -20.98
N ARG A 409 -13.35 -12.65 -20.02
CA ARG A 409 -13.44 -13.87 -19.19
C ARG A 409 -14.47 -13.74 -18.06
N VAL A 410 -14.91 -12.53 -17.79
CA VAL A 410 -16.02 -12.21 -16.87
C VAL A 410 -16.96 -11.25 -17.58
N SER A 411 -18.25 -11.41 -17.33
CA SER A 411 -19.31 -10.59 -17.92
C SER A 411 -20.20 -10.05 -16.81
N HIS A 412 -20.49 -8.76 -16.88
CA HIS A 412 -21.34 -8.04 -15.94
C HIS A 412 -22.29 -7.14 -16.72
N GLU A 413 -23.51 -6.98 -16.22
CA GLU A 413 -24.49 -6.06 -16.79
C GLU A 413 -24.24 -4.63 -16.27
N ILE A 414 -23.13 -4.05 -16.71
CA ILE A 414 -22.68 -2.70 -16.28
C ILE A 414 -23.48 -1.59 -16.98
N GLY A 415 -24.09 -1.91 -18.13
CA GLY A 415 -24.73 -0.93 -19.00
C GLY A 415 -23.72 -0.04 -19.73
N LYS A 416 -24.25 0.87 -20.55
CA LYS A 416 -23.44 1.82 -21.30
C LYS A 416 -23.02 3.01 -20.44
N GLN A 417 -21.86 3.57 -20.74
CA GLN A 417 -21.23 4.65 -19.99
C GLN A 417 -21.07 5.89 -20.88
N ASN A 418 -21.18 7.08 -20.28
CA ASN A 418 -20.83 8.33 -20.96
C ASN A 418 -19.32 8.57 -20.89
N ILE A 419 -18.70 8.24 -19.77
CA ILE A 419 -17.27 8.43 -19.52
C ILE A 419 -16.71 7.14 -18.93
N ILE A 420 -15.60 6.66 -19.47
CA ILE A 420 -14.78 5.61 -18.86
C ILE A 420 -13.37 6.15 -18.71
N TYR A 421 -12.75 6.02 -17.53
CA TYR A 421 -11.38 6.44 -17.34
C TYR A 421 -10.56 5.51 -16.43
N SER A 422 -9.24 5.62 -16.53
CA SER A 422 -8.26 4.94 -15.68
C SER A 422 -7.02 5.82 -15.53
N ALA A 423 -6.55 6.03 -14.30
CA ALA A 423 -5.41 6.90 -14.04
C ALA A 423 -4.04 6.22 -14.25
N GLY A 424 -3.84 5.01 -13.70
CA GLY A 424 -2.52 4.36 -13.66
C GLY A 424 -2.49 2.86 -13.96
N LEU A 425 -3.62 2.24 -14.34
CA LEU A 425 -3.62 0.82 -14.67
C LEU A 425 -2.81 0.51 -15.94
N CYS A 426 -2.88 1.38 -16.94
CA CYS A 426 -2.28 1.13 -18.26
C CYS A 426 -0.75 1.07 -18.22
N ASP A 427 -0.15 1.68 -17.20
CA ASP A 427 1.29 1.63 -16.92
C ASP A 427 1.80 0.20 -16.75
N TYR A 428 0.91 -0.76 -16.46
CA TYR A 428 1.28 -2.16 -16.26
C TYR A 428 0.80 -3.10 -17.37
N LEU A 429 -0.04 -2.61 -18.29
CA LEU A 429 -0.63 -3.47 -19.32
C LEU A 429 0.29 -3.56 -20.53
N ASP A 430 0.67 -4.78 -20.92
CA ASP A 430 1.32 -4.98 -22.23
C ASP A 430 0.42 -4.52 -23.38
N ARG A 431 0.97 -4.38 -24.60
CA ARG A 431 0.20 -3.91 -25.77
C ARG A 431 -1.09 -4.70 -25.98
N ARG A 432 -1.05 -6.03 -25.84
CA ARG A 432 -2.20 -6.90 -26.11
C ARG A 432 -3.31 -6.64 -25.10
N LEU A 433 -2.96 -6.58 -23.81
CA LEU A 433 -3.91 -6.32 -22.73
C LEU A 433 -4.45 -4.89 -22.79
N PHE A 434 -3.61 -3.91 -23.11
CA PHE A 434 -4.03 -2.53 -23.25
C PHE A 434 -5.05 -2.38 -24.40
N GLN A 435 -4.77 -2.95 -25.58
CA GLN A 435 -5.72 -2.95 -26.69
C GLN A 435 -7.01 -3.73 -26.38
N ALA A 436 -6.93 -4.83 -25.65
CA ALA A 436 -8.11 -5.57 -25.21
C ALA A 436 -8.99 -4.72 -24.28
N MET A 437 -8.38 -4.00 -23.33
CA MET A 437 -9.08 -3.06 -22.45
C MET A 437 -9.72 -1.92 -23.25
N ILE A 438 -9.00 -1.30 -24.19
CA ILE A 438 -9.54 -0.23 -25.04
C ILE A 438 -10.78 -0.70 -25.81
N LYS A 439 -10.73 -1.90 -26.41
CA LYS A 439 -11.86 -2.51 -27.14
C LYS A 439 -13.04 -2.78 -26.19
N ARG A 440 -12.78 -3.34 -25.01
CA ARG A 440 -13.81 -3.60 -23.99
C ARG A 440 -14.48 -2.30 -23.52
N CYS A 441 -13.71 -1.25 -23.27
CA CYS A 441 -14.23 0.08 -22.92
C CYS A 441 -15.06 0.67 -24.07
N HIS A 442 -14.58 0.59 -25.31
CA HIS A 442 -15.33 1.02 -26.48
C HIS A 442 -16.71 0.36 -26.57
N ASP A 443 -16.80 -0.95 -26.29
CA ASP A 443 -18.07 -1.68 -26.29
C ASP A 443 -19.02 -1.20 -25.19
N HIS A 444 -18.51 -0.68 -24.08
CA HIS A 444 -19.31 -0.15 -22.97
C HIS A 444 -19.60 1.34 -23.07
N LEU A 445 -19.04 2.07 -24.04
CA LEU A 445 -19.39 3.47 -24.26
C LEU A 445 -20.66 3.64 -25.08
N GLU A 446 -21.44 4.67 -24.75
CA GLU A 446 -22.46 5.23 -25.64
C GLU A 446 -21.83 5.87 -26.89
N PRO A 447 -22.58 6.00 -28.00
CA PRO A 447 -22.24 6.94 -29.07
C PRO A 447 -21.91 8.33 -28.51
N GLY A 448 -20.76 8.90 -28.89
CA GLY A 448 -20.26 10.17 -28.35
C GLY A 448 -19.60 10.07 -26.96
N GLY A 449 -19.61 8.89 -26.34
CA GLY A 449 -18.95 8.61 -25.07
C GLY A 449 -17.44 8.80 -25.12
N LYS A 450 -16.85 9.07 -23.95
CA LYS A 450 -15.45 9.49 -23.79
C LYS A 450 -14.65 8.42 -23.05
N LEU A 451 -13.50 8.05 -23.61
CA LEU A 451 -12.51 7.18 -22.97
C LEU A 451 -11.28 8.02 -22.61
N MET A 452 -10.82 7.94 -21.36
CA MET A 452 -9.60 8.63 -20.93
C MET A 452 -8.65 7.69 -20.19
N LEU A 453 -7.50 7.37 -20.78
CA LEU A 453 -6.57 6.39 -20.23
C LEU A 453 -5.19 7.01 -20.00
N GLY A 454 -4.71 6.97 -18.76
CA GLY A 454 -3.39 7.48 -18.37
C GLY A 454 -2.25 6.50 -18.62
N ASN A 455 -1.08 7.02 -18.96
CA ASN A 455 0.19 6.29 -19.00
C ASN A 455 1.37 7.22 -18.67
N PHE A 456 2.35 6.75 -17.90
CA PHE A 456 3.60 7.45 -17.67
C PHE A 456 4.46 7.48 -18.94
N ALA A 457 5.03 8.63 -19.25
CA ALA A 457 6.09 8.79 -20.24
C ALA A 457 7.47 8.58 -19.58
N PRO A 458 8.52 8.29 -20.36
CA PRO A 458 9.89 8.28 -19.84
C PRO A 458 10.25 9.61 -19.17
N TYR A 459 10.88 9.54 -17.99
CA TYR A 459 11.20 10.72 -17.17
C TYR A 459 12.49 10.48 -16.35
N PRO A 460 13.13 11.54 -15.80
CA PRO A 460 14.49 11.46 -15.25
C PRO A 460 14.71 10.43 -14.13
N ASP A 461 13.71 10.18 -13.27
CA ASP A 461 13.89 9.32 -12.08
C ASP A 461 13.50 7.86 -12.31
N GLN A 462 13.19 7.50 -13.56
CA GLN A 462 12.75 6.17 -13.92
C GLN A 462 13.69 5.07 -13.39
N ILE A 463 15.01 5.27 -13.46
CA ILE A 463 15.98 4.23 -13.05
C ILE A 463 15.92 3.98 -11.53
N PHE A 464 15.76 5.02 -10.72
CA PHE A 464 15.61 4.85 -9.28
C PHE A 464 14.34 4.05 -8.96
N MET A 465 13.23 4.37 -9.62
CA MET A 465 11.96 3.67 -9.42
C MET A 465 12.03 2.21 -9.89
N ASP A 466 12.52 1.96 -11.11
CA ASP A 466 12.55 0.64 -11.71
C ASP A 466 13.62 -0.28 -11.08
N GLU A 467 14.85 0.21 -10.94
CA GLU A 467 16.00 -0.65 -10.60
C GLU A 467 16.30 -0.70 -9.10
N ILE A 468 16.02 0.39 -8.35
CA ILE A 468 16.28 0.46 -6.90
C ILE A 468 15.02 0.10 -6.10
N LEU A 469 13.85 0.65 -6.45
CA LEU A 469 12.60 0.37 -5.72
C LEU A 469 11.80 -0.80 -6.29
N HIS A 470 12.18 -1.30 -7.47
CA HIS A 470 11.44 -2.34 -8.19
C HIS A 470 9.98 -1.94 -8.44
N TRP A 471 9.73 -0.65 -8.68
CA TRP A 471 8.45 -0.13 -9.16
C TRP A 471 8.52 0.04 -10.68
N GLU A 472 8.47 -1.10 -11.36
CA GLU A 472 8.63 -1.16 -12.82
C GLU A 472 7.31 -0.82 -13.54
N LEU A 473 7.37 0.12 -14.47
CA LEU A 473 6.26 0.53 -15.35
C LEU A 473 6.61 0.35 -16.83
N LEU A 474 5.58 0.29 -17.68
CA LEU A 474 5.66 0.36 -19.13
C LEU A 474 5.49 1.81 -19.59
N TYR A 475 6.61 2.52 -19.64
CA TYR A 475 6.68 3.90 -20.09
C TYR A 475 6.39 4.03 -21.58
N ARG A 476 5.57 5.02 -21.97
CA ARG A 476 5.13 5.24 -23.35
C ARG A 476 5.13 6.71 -23.70
N THR A 477 5.74 7.03 -24.83
CA THR A 477 5.65 8.36 -25.43
C THR A 477 4.26 8.59 -26.05
N SER A 478 3.98 9.83 -26.45
CA SER A 478 2.77 10.15 -27.21
C SER A 478 2.64 9.32 -28.50
N ASP A 479 3.76 9.06 -29.19
CA ASP A 479 3.77 8.26 -30.42
C ASP A 479 3.46 6.78 -30.13
N ASP A 480 4.03 6.22 -29.06
CA ASP A 480 3.72 4.85 -28.63
C ASP A 480 2.22 4.68 -28.30
N LEU A 481 1.62 5.67 -27.64
CA LEU A 481 0.20 5.68 -27.31
C LEU A 481 -0.66 5.80 -28.57
N ALA A 482 -0.30 6.69 -29.50
CA ALA A 482 -1.00 6.82 -30.78
C ALA A 482 -0.97 5.53 -31.59
N ASP A 483 0.18 4.86 -31.64
CA ASP A 483 0.36 3.58 -32.32
C ASP A 483 -0.48 2.46 -31.66
N ILE A 484 -0.55 2.40 -30.33
CA ILE A 484 -1.41 1.44 -29.63
C ILE A 484 -2.89 1.63 -29.99
N PHE A 485 -3.36 2.88 -30.07
CA PHE A 485 -4.75 3.22 -30.37
C PHE A 485 -5.11 3.03 -31.85
N ALA A 486 -4.15 3.10 -32.76
CA ALA A 486 -4.38 2.94 -34.20
C ALA A 486 -5.08 1.62 -34.57
N ASP A 487 -4.77 0.52 -33.87
CA ASP A 487 -5.38 -0.81 -34.07
C ASP A 487 -6.66 -1.05 -33.23
N THR A 488 -7.27 0.02 -32.73
CA THR A 488 -8.49 -0.03 -31.93
C THR A 488 -9.64 0.66 -32.66
N PRO A 489 -10.90 0.45 -32.25
CA PRO A 489 -12.04 1.13 -32.87
C PRO A 489 -11.98 2.67 -32.84
N PHE A 490 -11.15 3.27 -31.98
CA PHE A 490 -10.92 4.72 -31.96
C PHE A 490 -9.98 5.19 -33.08
N GLY A 491 -9.08 4.33 -33.56
CA GLY A 491 -8.08 4.65 -34.57
C GLY A 491 -7.23 5.86 -34.19
N THR A 492 -7.01 6.75 -35.14
CA THR A 492 -6.23 7.99 -34.95
C THR A 492 -7.04 9.16 -34.38
N ASN A 493 -8.33 8.97 -34.08
CA ASN A 493 -9.19 10.02 -33.54
C ASN A 493 -9.06 10.14 -32.02
N ILE A 494 -7.87 10.54 -31.60
CA ILE A 494 -7.50 10.70 -30.20
C ILE A 494 -6.88 12.07 -29.96
N GLU A 495 -6.97 12.53 -28.72
CA GLU A 495 -6.24 13.67 -28.20
C GLU A 495 -5.32 13.17 -27.08
N ILE A 496 -4.11 13.72 -27.00
CA ILE A 496 -3.16 13.38 -25.92
C ILE A 496 -3.00 14.62 -25.05
N LEU A 497 -3.40 14.47 -23.79
CA LEU A 497 -3.27 15.46 -22.73
C LEU A 497 -2.09 15.09 -21.83
N SER A 498 -1.58 16.05 -21.09
CA SER A 498 -0.58 15.81 -20.04
C SER A 498 -0.87 16.68 -18.83
N GLU A 499 -0.50 16.19 -17.65
CA GLU A 499 -0.46 17.03 -16.45
C GLU A 499 0.73 18.02 -16.50
N GLU A 500 0.83 18.89 -15.49
CA GLU A 500 1.75 20.04 -15.45
C GLU A 500 3.23 19.67 -15.61
N GLU A 501 3.67 18.52 -15.08
CA GLU A 501 5.04 18.03 -15.19
C GLU A 501 5.34 17.36 -16.55
N GLY A 502 4.31 17.07 -17.35
CA GLY A 502 4.46 16.37 -18.63
C GLY A 502 4.89 14.91 -18.51
N VAL A 503 4.83 14.32 -17.32
CA VAL A 503 5.28 12.95 -17.04
C VAL A 503 4.13 11.96 -17.19
N ASN A 504 2.91 12.30 -16.75
CA ASN A 504 1.74 11.43 -16.95
C ASN A 504 0.90 11.92 -18.13
N LEU A 505 0.88 11.15 -19.22
CA LEU A 505 0.08 11.40 -20.41
C LEU A 505 -1.30 10.76 -20.28
N PHE A 506 -2.32 11.35 -20.92
CA PHE A 506 -3.68 10.83 -20.98
C PHE A 506 -4.19 10.84 -22.41
N VAL A 507 -4.59 9.67 -22.92
CA VAL A 507 -5.30 9.59 -24.20
C VAL A 507 -6.78 9.82 -23.97
N LEU A 508 -7.33 10.88 -24.56
CA LEU A 508 -8.76 11.16 -24.63
C LEU A 508 -9.28 10.73 -26.01
N ALA A 509 -10.17 9.75 -26.04
CA ALA A 509 -10.79 9.24 -27.25
C ALA A 509 -12.32 9.36 -27.20
N THR A 510 -12.94 9.63 -28.36
CA THR A 510 -14.40 9.74 -28.46
C THR A 510 -14.96 8.62 -29.32
N LYS A 511 -15.95 7.90 -28.81
CA LYS A 511 -16.64 6.86 -29.56
C LYS A 511 -17.49 7.50 -30.65
N LYS A 512 -17.28 7.08 -31.90
CA LYS A 512 -18.08 7.56 -33.05
C LYS A 512 -19.52 7.06 -32.95
N GLY A 513 -20.41 7.87 -33.53
CA GLY A 513 -21.85 7.66 -33.63
C GLY A 513 -22.24 6.40 -34.37
#